data_AF-A0A316E0N3-F1
#
_entry.id   AF-A0A316E0N3-F1
#
_cell.length_a   1.000
_cell.length_b   1.000
_cell.length_c   1.000
_cell.angle_alpha   90.00
_cell.angle_beta   90.00
_cell.angle_gamma   90.00
#
_symmetry.space_group_name_H-M   'P 1'
#
loop_
_entity.id
_entity.type
_entity.pdbx_description
1 polymer ?
#
loop_
_entity_poly.entity_id
_entity_poly.type
_entity_poly.pdbx_seq_one_letter_code
_entity_poly.pdbx_strand_id
1 'polypeptide(L)'
;MSGWTDRLQEIREKEIANKNIRVLLVEGTDDKAAYLNLLTKQFGNNWSTKWAIAHANGKGPLLKMLREESSWVGIVDHDEWNSIDIQHARDTHSNLCVLPRYCMESYLIDPSEIWNALTTENRQTITNQIGGYNAFEKLLILDLKQWVRHGVLWSEIQPLRSGLKSLLYQKEILEFEHAQDDVYIQNKLQEWHQYLDPQTIFARLEAKWRFADTQLSQQEQLHKVVHGKWFWKRHVLQVLQRLLGQEDEEEYRKHLWSRLNVPTDWSDILSKLAP
;
A
#
# COMPACT_ATOMS: atom_id res chain seq x y z
N MET A 1 -9.20 -19.06 -20.95
CA MET A 1 -8.96 -17.62 -20.77
C MET A 1 -8.35 -17.41 -19.39
N SER A 2 -7.38 -16.52 -19.25
CA SER A 2 -6.80 -16.22 -17.93
C SER A 2 -7.79 -15.44 -17.07
N GLY A 3 -7.87 -15.69 -15.76
CA GLY A 3 -8.90 -15.09 -14.90
C GLY A 3 -8.94 -13.54 -14.87
N TRP A 4 -7.87 -12.86 -15.27
CA TRP A 4 -7.89 -11.40 -15.42
C TRP A 4 -8.67 -10.94 -16.67
N THR A 5 -8.72 -11.74 -17.72
CA THR A 5 -9.46 -11.44 -18.96
C THR A 5 -10.96 -11.49 -18.72
N ASP A 6 -11.42 -12.49 -17.96
CA ASP A 6 -12.83 -12.62 -17.58
C ASP A 6 -13.26 -11.42 -16.71
N ARG A 7 -12.39 -11.00 -15.77
CA ARG A 7 -12.64 -9.82 -14.94
C ARG A 7 -12.66 -8.52 -15.75
N LEU A 8 -11.76 -8.36 -16.73
CA LEU A 8 -11.76 -7.21 -17.63
C LEU A 8 -13.09 -7.11 -18.39
N GLN A 9 -13.57 -8.25 -18.92
CA GLN A 9 -14.83 -8.30 -19.63
C GLN A 9 -16.00 -7.98 -18.71
N GLU A 10 -16.00 -8.49 -17.48
CA GLU A 10 -17.02 -8.17 -16.49
C GLU A 10 -17.09 -6.66 -16.19
N ILE A 11 -15.95 -5.99 -16.03
CA ILE A 11 -15.93 -4.53 -15.81
C ILE A 11 -16.57 -3.81 -17.01
N ARG A 12 -16.16 -4.18 -18.24
CA ARG A 12 -16.70 -3.61 -19.48
C ARG A 12 -18.22 -3.79 -19.60
N GLU A 13 -18.72 -4.98 -19.31
CA GLU A 13 -20.12 -5.35 -19.52
C GLU A 13 -21.05 -4.95 -18.37
N LYS A 14 -20.58 -4.97 -17.11
CA LYS A 14 -21.44 -4.76 -15.95
C LYS A 14 -21.25 -3.40 -15.29
N GLU A 15 -20.02 -2.90 -15.25
CA GLU A 15 -19.71 -1.66 -14.52
C GLU A 15 -19.84 -0.42 -15.42
N ILE A 16 -19.36 -0.51 -16.66
CA ILE A 16 -19.33 0.63 -17.60
C ILE A 16 -20.18 0.48 -18.86
N ALA A 17 -20.85 -0.65 -19.08
CA ALA A 17 -21.60 -0.86 -20.33
C ALA A 17 -22.58 0.29 -20.60
N ASN A 18 -22.48 0.86 -21.81
CA ASN A 18 -23.27 1.99 -22.29
C ASN A 18 -23.17 3.26 -21.43
N LYS A 19 -22.16 3.36 -20.56
CA LYS A 19 -21.82 4.56 -19.79
C LYS A 19 -20.55 5.17 -20.39
N ASN A 20 -20.63 6.41 -20.88
CA ASN A 20 -19.45 7.14 -21.33
C ASN A 20 -18.65 7.67 -20.11
N ILE A 21 -18.10 6.75 -19.32
CA ILE A 21 -17.42 7.03 -18.04
C ILE A 21 -16.01 6.43 -18.03
N ARG A 22 -15.14 7.04 -17.23
CA ARG A 22 -13.77 6.56 -16.99
C ARG A 22 -13.77 5.47 -15.91
N VAL A 23 -12.71 4.68 -15.84
CA VAL A 23 -12.54 3.64 -14.82
C VAL A 23 -11.34 3.95 -13.95
N LEU A 24 -11.56 3.94 -12.63
CA LEU A 24 -10.53 3.85 -11.62
C LEU A 24 -10.40 2.40 -11.19
N LEU A 25 -9.27 1.78 -11.52
CA LEU A 25 -8.95 0.39 -11.20
C LEU A 25 -8.11 0.33 -9.91
N VAL A 26 -8.56 -0.44 -8.93
CA VAL A 26 -7.86 -0.67 -7.65
C VAL A 26 -7.53 -2.14 -7.47
N GLU A 27 -6.66 -2.48 -6.51
CA GLU A 27 -6.22 -3.87 -6.34
C GLU A 27 -7.33 -4.78 -5.80
N GLY A 28 -7.96 -4.38 -4.70
CA GLY A 28 -8.92 -5.19 -3.94
C GLY A 28 -10.30 -4.55 -3.76
N THR A 29 -11.24 -5.34 -3.24
CA THR A 29 -12.60 -4.89 -2.90
C THR A 29 -12.62 -3.89 -1.76
N ASP A 30 -11.75 -4.10 -0.76
CA ASP A 30 -11.76 -3.39 0.51
C ASP A 30 -11.39 -1.90 0.33
N ASP A 31 -10.62 -1.59 -0.71
CA ASP A 31 -10.17 -0.23 -1.00
C ASP A 31 -11.25 0.62 -1.69
N LYS A 32 -12.23 -0.02 -2.36
CA LYS A 32 -13.24 0.70 -3.16
C LYS A 32 -14.01 1.72 -2.33
N ALA A 33 -14.43 1.33 -1.12
CA ALA A 33 -15.17 2.22 -0.23
C ALA A 33 -14.32 3.40 0.26
N ALA A 34 -13.04 3.17 0.55
CA ALA A 34 -12.12 4.22 0.95
C ALA A 34 -11.93 5.26 -0.17
N TYR A 35 -11.63 4.82 -1.39
CA TYR A 35 -11.51 5.71 -2.54
C TYR A 35 -12.81 6.46 -2.84
N LEU A 36 -13.96 5.78 -2.79
CA LEU A 36 -15.25 6.42 -2.99
C LEU A 36 -15.47 7.57 -2.00
N ASN A 37 -15.22 7.34 -0.70
CA ASN A 37 -15.39 8.35 0.33
C ASN A 37 -14.47 9.57 0.11
N LEU A 38 -13.19 9.32 -0.19
CA LEU A 38 -12.20 10.39 -0.37
C LEU A 38 -12.45 11.20 -1.65
N LEU A 39 -12.73 10.53 -2.77
CA LEU A 39 -12.97 11.19 -4.05
C LEU A 39 -14.29 11.96 -4.06
N THR A 40 -15.31 11.45 -3.35
CA THR A 40 -16.58 12.19 -3.16
C THR A 40 -16.37 13.47 -2.36
N LYS A 41 -15.50 13.45 -1.33
CA LYS A 41 -15.13 14.67 -0.59
C LYS A 41 -14.35 15.65 -1.46
N GLN A 42 -13.44 15.15 -2.29
CA GLN A 42 -12.60 16.01 -3.14
C GLN A 42 -13.39 16.67 -4.29
N PHE A 43 -14.21 15.89 -4.98
CA PHE A 43 -14.83 16.28 -6.26
C PHE A 43 -16.35 16.44 -6.18
N GLY A 44 -16.95 16.18 -5.04
CA GLY A 44 -18.40 16.22 -4.82
C GLY A 44 -19.13 14.97 -5.32
N ASN A 45 -20.42 14.85 -4.98
CA ASN A 45 -21.25 13.66 -5.25
C ASN A 45 -21.38 13.28 -6.73
N ASN A 46 -21.26 14.27 -7.63
CA ASN A 46 -21.42 14.05 -9.08
C ASN A 46 -20.18 13.42 -9.73
N TRP A 47 -19.05 13.32 -9.03
CA TRP A 47 -17.85 12.63 -9.49
C TRP A 47 -18.14 11.22 -10.03
N SER A 48 -18.95 10.45 -9.30
CA SER A 48 -19.31 9.06 -9.63
C SER A 48 -20.16 8.92 -10.90
N THR A 49 -20.68 10.02 -11.45
CA THR A 49 -21.36 10.03 -12.75
C THR A 49 -20.38 9.97 -13.92
N LYS A 50 -19.11 10.34 -13.69
CA LYS A 50 -18.03 10.35 -14.69
C LYS A 50 -17.06 9.20 -14.52
N TRP A 51 -17.11 8.49 -13.38
CA TRP A 51 -16.14 7.47 -13.01
C TRP A 51 -16.80 6.24 -12.38
N ALA A 52 -16.39 5.07 -12.85
CA ALA A 52 -16.59 3.79 -12.15
C ALA A 52 -15.33 3.44 -11.34
N ILE A 53 -15.51 2.87 -10.14
CA ILE A 53 -14.41 2.27 -9.37
C ILE A 53 -14.54 0.75 -9.46
N ALA A 54 -13.54 0.09 -10.06
CA ALA A 54 -13.49 -1.36 -10.23
C ALA A 54 -12.27 -1.94 -9.53
N HIS A 55 -12.31 -3.21 -9.11
CA HIS A 55 -11.14 -3.92 -8.61
C HIS A 55 -10.60 -4.94 -9.63
N ALA A 56 -9.29 -5.15 -9.62
CA ALA A 56 -8.57 -6.04 -10.54
C ALA A 56 -8.29 -7.45 -9.99
N ASN A 57 -8.46 -7.67 -8.68
CA ASN A 57 -8.01 -8.87 -7.96
C ASN A 57 -6.48 -8.99 -7.90
N GLY A 58 -5.84 -7.88 -7.52
CA GLY A 58 -4.41 -7.78 -7.27
C GLY A 58 -3.61 -7.04 -8.34
N LYS A 59 -2.38 -6.69 -7.98
CA LYS A 59 -1.46 -5.86 -8.77
C LYS A 59 -1.14 -6.41 -10.17
N GLY A 60 -0.88 -7.71 -10.29
CA GLY A 60 -0.54 -8.34 -11.57
C GLY A 60 -1.66 -8.21 -12.63
N PRO A 61 -2.89 -8.66 -12.33
CA PRO A 61 -4.06 -8.39 -13.17
C PRO A 61 -4.29 -6.91 -13.48
N LEU A 62 -4.13 -6.02 -12.49
CA LEU A 62 -4.29 -4.58 -12.67
C LEU A 62 -3.40 -4.04 -13.78
N LEU A 63 -2.09 -4.34 -13.74
CA LEU A 63 -1.14 -3.89 -14.76
C LEU A 63 -1.48 -4.43 -16.16
N LYS A 64 -1.93 -5.68 -16.25
CA LYS A 64 -2.37 -6.26 -17.53
C LYS A 64 -3.59 -5.53 -18.09
N MET A 65 -4.57 -5.21 -17.24
CA MET A 65 -5.75 -4.45 -17.65
C MET A 65 -5.39 -3.02 -18.09
N LEU A 66 -4.50 -2.32 -17.37
CA LEU A 66 -4.08 -0.96 -17.76
C LEU A 66 -3.36 -0.91 -19.12
N ARG A 67 -2.66 -1.99 -19.49
CA ARG A 67 -2.04 -2.12 -20.80
C ARG A 67 -3.07 -2.24 -21.92
N GLU A 68 -4.14 -3.01 -21.69
CA GLU A 68 -5.24 -3.15 -22.65
C GLU A 68 -6.14 -1.91 -22.69
N GLU A 69 -6.29 -1.22 -21.55
CA GLU A 69 -7.19 -0.09 -21.36
C GLU A 69 -6.43 1.17 -20.95
N SER A 70 -5.72 1.77 -21.92
CA SER A 70 -4.92 2.99 -21.69
C SER A 70 -5.72 4.20 -21.19
N SER A 71 -7.05 4.20 -21.37
CA SER A 71 -7.94 5.27 -20.89
C SER A 71 -8.33 5.13 -19.41
N TRP A 72 -8.13 3.96 -18.82
CA TRP A 72 -8.41 3.70 -17.40
C TRP A 72 -7.27 4.22 -16.54
N VAL A 73 -7.52 4.57 -15.29
CA VAL A 73 -6.47 4.93 -14.33
C VAL A 73 -6.39 3.86 -13.27
N GLY A 74 -5.18 3.37 -12.96
CA GLY A 74 -4.99 2.38 -11.90
C GLY A 74 -4.28 2.95 -10.68
N ILE A 75 -4.63 2.49 -9.48
CA ILE A 75 -3.88 2.78 -8.25
C ILE A 75 -3.42 1.47 -7.62
N VAL A 76 -2.15 1.42 -7.22
CA VAL A 76 -1.54 0.29 -6.50
C VAL A 76 -0.87 0.74 -5.21
N ASP A 77 -0.81 -0.16 -4.24
CA ASP A 77 0.00 -0.04 -3.02
C ASP A 77 1.49 0.07 -3.40
N HIS A 78 2.27 0.83 -2.64
CA HIS A 78 3.73 0.88 -2.76
C HIS A 78 4.36 -0.44 -2.28
N ASP A 79 3.79 -1.03 -1.22
CA ASP A 79 4.23 -2.20 -0.46
C ASP A 79 5.46 -3.00 -0.95
N GLU A 80 5.28 -3.92 -1.89
CA GLU A 80 6.26 -4.90 -2.35
C GLU A 80 7.31 -4.32 -3.30
N TRP A 81 7.11 -3.08 -3.77
CA TRP A 81 7.92 -2.47 -4.81
C TRP A 81 9.01 -1.59 -4.22
N ASN A 82 10.22 -1.77 -4.73
CA ASN A 82 11.30 -0.82 -4.52
C ASN A 82 11.19 0.36 -5.52
N SER A 83 12.09 1.34 -5.39
CA SER A 83 12.09 2.52 -6.27
C SER A 83 12.29 2.19 -7.76
N ILE A 84 13.05 1.14 -8.07
CA ILE A 84 13.30 0.69 -9.45
C ILE A 84 12.03 0.06 -10.01
N ASP A 85 11.35 -0.79 -9.25
CA ASP A 85 10.08 -1.42 -9.65
C ASP A 85 9.00 -0.35 -9.92
N ILE A 86 8.90 0.65 -9.03
CA ILE A 86 7.97 1.78 -9.18
C ILE A 86 8.28 2.57 -10.45
N GLN A 87 9.55 2.90 -10.68
CA GLN A 87 9.95 3.68 -11.85
C GLN A 87 9.63 2.92 -13.14
N HIS A 88 10.03 1.64 -13.22
CA HIS A 88 9.73 0.80 -14.37
C HIS A 88 8.21 0.66 -14.61
N ALA A 89 7.41 0.50 -13.56
CA ALA A 89 5.96 0.41 -13.67
C ALA A 89 5.34 1.71 -14.21
N ARG A 90 5.81 2.88 -13.76
CA ARG A 90 5.38 4.20 -14.23
C ARG A 90 5.78 4.47 -15.68
N ASP A 91 6.99 4.06 -16.06
CA ASP A 91 7.48 4.18 -17.44
C ASP A 91 6.68 3.29 -18.40
N THR A 92 6.24 2.13 -17.92
CA THR A 92 5.44 1.18 -18.72
C THR A 92 3.96 1.58 -18.80
N HIS A 93 3.41 2.19 -17.75
CA HIS A 93 1.98 2.52 -17.65
C HIS A 93 1.80 3.97 -17.21
N SER A 94 1.66 4.88 -18.18
CA SER A 94 1.47 6.32 -17.93
C SER A 94 0.18 6.64 -17.16
N ASN A 95 -0.78 5.71 -17.19
CA ASN A 95 -2.06 5.75 -16.49
C ASN A 95 -2.05 5.05 -15.11
N LEU A 96 -0.88 4.64 -14.61
CA LEU A 96 -0.71 4.07 -13.27
C LEU A 96 -0.35 5.16 -12.25
N CYS A 97 -0.97 5.06 -11.09
CA CYS A 97 -0.59 5.73 -9.86
C CYS A 97 -0.07 4.71 -8.86
N VAL A 98 1.00 5.05 -8.16
CA VAL A 98 1.47 4.30 -6.98
C VAL A 98 1.17 5.18 -5.76
N LEU A 99 0.60 4.60 -4.70
CA LEU A 99 0.33 5.34 -3.48
C LEU A 99 1.63 5.98 -2.94
N PRO A 100 1.58 7.25 -2.48
CA PRO A 100 2.71 7.91 -1.84
C PRO A 100 3.17 7.22 -0.55
N ARG A 101 2.24 6.56 0.14
CA ARG A 101 2.46 5.79 1.35
C ARG A 101 2.47 4.29 1.06
N TYR A 102 2.97 3.51 2.03
CA TYR A 102 3.17 2.07 1.89
C TYR A 102 1.93 1.31 1.38
N CYS A 103 0.75 1.59 1.94
CA CYS A 103 -0.54 1.04 1.54
C CYS A 103 -1.70 1.90 2.07
N MET A 104 -2.95 1.56 1.76
CA MET A 104 -4.14 2.27 2.26
C MET A 104 -4.23 2.36 3.79
N GLU A 105 -3.83 1.34 4.54
CA GLU A 105 -3.81 1.40 6.01
C GLU A 105 -2.83 2.44 6.55
N SER A 106 -1.88 2.91 5.74
CA SER A 106 -0.91 3.94 6.14
C SER A 106 -1.52 5.34 6.30
N TYR A 107 -2.78 5.53 5.89
CA TYR A 107 -3.55 6.75 6.15
C TYR A 107 -4.43 6.64 7.41
N LEU A 108 -4.38 5.49 8.08
CA LEU A 108 -5.13 5.22 9.31
C LEU A 108 -4.21 5.06 10.53
N ILE A 109 -2.95 5.48 10.43
CA ILE A 109 -1.95 5.31 11.50
C ILE A 109 -1.37 6.62 12.02
N ASP A 110 -1.61 7.74 11.34
CA ASP A 110 -1.16 9.05 11.80
C ASP A 110 -2.11 9.57 12.90
N PRO A 111 -1.61 9.88 14.11
CA PRO A 111 -2.45 10.33 15.21
C PRO A 111 -3.28 11.59 14.90
N SER A 112 -2.73 12.55 14.16
CA SER A 112 -3.42 13.76 13.77
C SER A 112 -4.54 13.46 12.77
N GLU A 113 -4.27 12.61 11.77
CA GLU A 113 -5.28 12.21 10.78
C GLU A 113 -6.43 11.43 11.43
N ILE A 114 -6.10 10.47 12.30
CA ILE A 114 -7.11 9.70 13.05
C ILE A 114 -7.92 10.64 13.93
N TRP A 115 -7.27 11.49 14.74
CA TRP A 115 -7.96 12.41 15.65
C TRP A 115 -8.94 13.32 14.93
N ASN A 116 -8.57 13.80 13.75
CA ASN A 116 -9.44 14.64 12.92
C ASN A 116 -10.61 13.86 12.31
N ALA A 117 -10.46 12.55 12.09
CA ALA A 117 -11.53 11.67 11.62
C ALA A 117 -12.46 11.18 12.74
N LEU A 118 -12.08 11.32 14.03
CA LEU A 118 -12.94 10.96 15.15
C LEU A 118 -14.12 11.94 15.31
N THR A 119 -15.27 11.42 15.73
CA THR A 119 -16.43 12.24 16.09
C THR A 119 -16.12 13.12 17.31
N THR A 120 -16.89 14.19 17.51
CA THR A 120 -16.79 15.03 18.71
C THR A 120 -17.00 14.22 19.98
N GLU A 121 -17.93 13.27 19.98
CA GLU A 121 -18.17 12.35 21.09
C GLU A 121 -16.96 11.47 21.40
N ASN A 122 -16.36 10.84 20.38
CA ASN A 122 -15.16 10.01 20.57
C ASN A 122 -13.98 10.84 21.11
N ARG A 123 -13.79 12.07 20.61
CA ARG A 123 -12.75 12.98 21.12
C ARG A 123 -13.02 13.39 22.57
N GLN A 124 -14.28 13.62 22.95
CA GLN A 124 -14.64 13.91 24.34
C GLN A 124 -14.38 12.71 25.25
N THR A 125 -14.75 11.50 24.81
CA THR A 125 -14.48 10.25 25.52
C THR A 125 -12.98 10.06 25.78
N ILE A 126 -12.15 10.23 24.75
CA ILE A 126 -10.68 10.15 24.90
C ILE A 126 -10.16 11.28 25.81
N THR A 127 -10.73 12.48 25.70
CA THR A 127 -10.36 13.62 26.56
C THR A 127 -10.62 13.31 28.03
N ASN A 128 -11.80 12.77 28.35
CA ASN A 128 -12.18 12.40 29.70
C ASN A 128 -11.34 11.24 30.26
N GLN A 129 -10.94 10.27 29.41
CA GLN A 129 -10.19 9.10 29.85
C GLN A 129 -8.69 9.34 30.02
N ILE A 130 -8.05 10.01 29.05
CA ILE A 130 -6.58 10.13 29.00
C ILE A 130 -6.07 11.56 28.86
N GLY A 131 -6.93 12.58 28.78
CA GLY A 131 -6.50 13.98 28.72
C GLY A 131 -6.34 14.56 27.31
N GLY A 132 -6.92 13.91 26.29
CA GLY A 132 -7.13 14.50 24.96
C GLY A 132 -6.01 14.18 23.97
N TYR A 133 -5.87 15.03 22.93
CA TYR A 133 -5.01 14.76 21.77
C TYR A 133 -3.56 14.43 22.15
N ASN A 134 -2.92 15.24 23.00
CA ASN A 134 -1.50 15.04 23.33
C ASN A 134 -1.23 13.68 24.00
N ALA A 135 -2.18 13.17 24.79
CA ALA A 135 -2.06 11.85 25.40
C ALA A 135 -2.36 10.74 24.40
N PHE A 136 -3.35 10.95 23.53
CA PHE A 136 -3.70 10.05 22.44
C PHE A 136 -2.52 9.85 21.46
N GLU A 137 -1.89 10.95 21.04
CA GLU A 137 -0.72 10.94 20.17
C GLU A 137 0.42 10.14 20.80
N LYS A 138 0.82 10.48 22.04
CA LYS A 138 1.86 9.76 22.80
C LYS A 138 1.58 8.27 22.90
N LEU A 139 0.32 7.90 23.09
CA LEU A 139 -0.11 6.51 23.21
C LEU A 139 -0.02 5.75 21.89
N LEU A 140 -0.39 6.38 20.78
CA LEU A 140 -0.25 5.78 19.46
C LEU A 140 1.23 5.64 19.04
N ILE A 141 2.10 6.57 19.41
CA ILE A 141 3.51 6.57 18.98
C ILE A 141 4.49 5.97 20.00
N LEU A 142 4.00 5.41 21.12
CA LEU A 142 4.83 4.99 22.27
C LEU A 142 6.05 4.15 21.87
N ASP A 143 5.85 3.18 20.96
CA ASP A 143 6.90 2.27 20.49
C ASP A 143 7.31 2.54 19.03
N LEU A 144 7.16 3.79 18.55
CA LEU A 144 7.37 4.12 17.14
C LEU A 144 8.74 3.67 16.62
N LYS A 145 9.82 3.80 17.40
CA LYS A 145 11.16 3.34 16.99
C LYS A 145 11.20 1.85 16.66
N GLN A 146 10.46 1.02 17.38
CA GLN A 146 10.38 -0.42 17.14
C GLN A 146 9.57 -0.71 15.86
N TRP A 147 8.48 0.02 15.66
CA TRP A 147 7.67 -0.06 14.43
C TRP A 147 8.42 0.42 13.19
N VAL A 148 9.25 1.45 13.31
CA VAL A 148 10.17 1.91 12.26
C VAL A 148 11.18 0.81 11.94
N ARG A 149 11.82 0.20 12.95
CA ARG A 149 12.75 -0.92 12.73
C ARG A 149 12.07 -2.11 12.05
N HIS A 150 10.84 -2.44 12.44
CA HIS A 150 10.03 -3.47 11.78
C HIS A 150 9.72 -3.13 10.33
N GLY A 151 9.32 -1.89 10.05
CA GLY A 151 9.06 -1.41 8.68
C GLY A 151 10.30 -1.47 7.78
N VAL A 152 11.46 -1.05 8.30
CA VAL A 152 12.74 -1.17 7.59
C VAL A 152 13.08 -2.63 7.31
N LEU A 153 12.99 -3.52 8.31
CA LEU A 153 13.22 -4.95 8.13
C LEU A 153 12.33 -5.50 7.00
N TRP A 154 11.04 -5.17 7.03
CA TRP A 154 10.11 -5.62 6.01
C TRP A 154 10.49 -5.12 4.61
N SER A 155 10.88 -3.85 4.49
CA SER A 155 11.31 -3.24 3.22
C SER A 155 12.58 -3.85 2.64
N GLU A 156 13.43 -4.45 3.48
CA GLU A 156 14.63 -5.17 3.05
C GLU A 156 14.32 -6.63 2.69
N ILE A 157 13.49 -7.31 3.48
CA ILE A 157 13.22 -8.73 3.32
C ILE A 157 12.27 -9.02 2.16
N GLN A 158 11.27 -8.16 1.90
CA GLN A 158 10.30 -8.45 0.83
C GLN A 158 10.92 -8.49 -0.57
N PRO A 159 11.77 -7.52 -0.98
CA PRO A 159 12.49 -7.63 -2.25
C PRO A 159 13.36 -8.88 -2.33
N LEU A 160 14.01 -9.29 -1.23
CA LEU A 160 14.79 -10.52 -1.18
C LEU A 160 13.92 -11.76 -1.46
N ARG A 161 12.75 -11.85 -0.83
CA ARG A 161 11.79 -12.94 -1.06
C ARG A 161 11.32 -12.98 -2.52
N SER A 162 10.96 -11.84 -3.09
CA SER A 162 10.50 -11.74 -4.48
C SER A 162 11.61 -12.06 -5.48
N GLY A 163 12.82 -11.55 -5.27
CA GLY A 163 13.98 -11.85 -6.11
C GLY A 163 14.40 -13.32 -6.03
N LEU A 164 14.44 -13.91 -4.83
CA LEU A 164 14.68 -15.36 -4.68
C LEU A 164 13.64 -16.18 -5.42
N LYS A 165 12.37 -15.83 -5.28
CA LYS A 165 11.29 -16.48 -6.01
C LYS A 165 11.55 -16.41 -7.51
N SER A 166 11.96 -15.26 -8.04
CA SER A 166 12.29 -15.10 -9.44
C SER A 166 13.51 -15.94 -9.87
N LEU A 167 14.56 -15.99 -9.05
CA LEU A 167 15.77 -16.77 -9.32
C LEU A 167 15.48 -18.28 -9.33
N LEU A 168 14.70 -18.78 -8.37
CA LEU A 168 14.36 -20.20 -8.24
C LEU A 168 13.38 -20.68 -9.31
N TYR A 169 12.58 -19.78 -9.89
CA TYR A 169 11.68 -20.13 -11.01
C TYR A 169 12.34 -20.05 -12.39
N GLN A 170 13.62 -19.70 -12.47
CA GLN A 170 14.40 -19.88 -13.70
C GLN A 170 14.63 -21.38 -13.90
N LYS A 171 13.70 -22.02 -14.62
CA LYS A 171 13.77 -23.45 -14.96
C LYS A 171 14.99 -23.80 -15.80
N GLU A 172 15.64 -22.81 -16.39
CA GLU A 172 16.86 -22.92 -17.18
C GLU A 172 17.93 -23.74 -16.45
N ILE A 173 18.18 -23.50 -15.16
CA ILE A 173 19.18 -24.29 -14.40
C ILE A 173 18.85 -25.79 -14.31
N LEU A 174 17.58 -26.15 -14.49
CA LEU A 174 17.11 -27.54 -14.48
C LEU A 174 17.03 -28.14 -15.89
N GLU A 175 17.41 -27.40 -16.93
CA GLU A 175 17.48 -27.91 -18.30
C GLU A 175 18.62 -28.93 -18.44
N PHE A 176 18.43 -29.89 -19.33
CA PHE A 176 19.34 -31.03 -19.47
C PHE A 176 20.77 -30.58 -19.82
N GLU A 177 20.89 -29.58 -20.68
CA GLU A 177 22.14 -29.00 -21.13
C GLU A 177 22.92 -28.36 -19.98
N HIS A 178 22.25 -27.54 -19.16
CA HIS A 178 22.86 -26.90 -18.00
C HIS A 178 23.21 -27.89 -16.89
N ALA A 179 22.46 -28.99 -16.76
CA ALA A 179 22.75 -30.05 -15.80
C ALA A 179 24.08 -30.80 -16.10
N GLN A 180 24.65 -30.64 -17.29
CA GLN A 180 25.97 -31.19 -17.64
C GLN A 180 27.11 -30.17 -17.54
N ASP A 181 26.83 -28.90 -17.18
CA ASP A 181 27.82 -27.82 -17.08
C ASP A 181 28.06 -27.42 -15.62
N ASP A 182 29.07 -28.06 -15.00
CA ASP A 182 29.44 -27.79 -13.61
C ASP A 182 29.83 -26.32 -13.35
N VAL A 183 30.43 -25.64 -14.34
CA VAL A 183 30.84 -24.24 -14.21
C VAL A 183 29.60 -23.34 -14.18
N TYR A 184 28.63 -23.61 -15.06
CA TYR A 184 27.35 -22.91 -15.06
C TYR A 184 26.59 -23.11 -13.73
N ILE A 185 26.51 -24.36 -13.24
CA ILE A 185 25.88 -24.68 -11.96
C ILE A 185 26.55 -23.91 -10.81
N GLN A 186 27.88 -23.95 -10.71
CA GLN A 186 28.63 -23.23 -9.67
C GLN A 186 28.39 -21.72 -9.74
N ASN A 187 28.41 -21.13 -10.94
CA ASN A 187 28.16 -19.70 -11.12
C ASN A 187 26.77 -19.29 -10.65
N LYS A 188 25.74 -20.10 -10.96
CA LYS A 188 24.36 -19.82 -10.52
C LYS A 188 24.19 -19.97 -9.01
N LEU A 189 24.80 -20.99 -8.40
CA LEU A 189 24.79 -21.14 -6.94
C LEU A 189 25.52 -19.98 -6.25
N GLN A 190 26.61 -19.49 -6.84
CA GLN A 190 27.35 -18.33 -6.33
C GLN A 190 26.53 -17.04 -6.45
N GLU A 191 25.81 -16.84 -7.55
CA GLU A 191 24.86 -15.72 -7.74
C GLU A 191 23.81 -15.71 -6.61
N TRP A 192 23.20 -16.86 -6.33
CA TRP A 192 22.22 -16.99 -5.25
C TRP A 192 22.83 -16.76 -3.87
N HIS A 193 24.05 -17.26 -3.63
CA HIS A 193 24.76 -17.05 -2.38
C HIS A 193 25.06 -15.57 -2.12
N GLN A 194 25.57 -14.86 -3.14
CA GLN A 194 25.83 -13.41 -3.06
C GLN A 194 24.55 -12.62 -2.82
N TYR A 195 23.45 -13.01 -3.45
CA TYR A 195 22.14 -12.39 -3.24
C TYR A 195 21.65 -12.52 -1.78
N LEU A 196 22.06 -13.60 -1.10
CA LEU A 196 21.67 -13.92 0.28
C LEU A 196 22.75 -13.64 1.33
N ASP A 197 23.80 -12.90 1.00
CA ASP A 197 24.86 -12.58 1.96
C ASP A 197 24.29 -11.86 3.20
N PRO A 198 24.31 -12.49 4.39
CA PRO A 198 23.75 -11.91 5.60
C PRO A 198 24.42 -10.61 6.01
N GLN A 199 25.73 -10.45 5.75
CA GLN A 199 26.47 -9.25 6.14
C GLN A 199 26.01 -8.06 5.31
N THR A 200 25.93 -8.23 4.00
CA THR A 200 25.40 -7.20 3.09
C THR A 200 23.95 -6.85 3.41
N ILE A 201 23.09 -7.84 3.67
CA ILE A 201 21.68 -7.60 4.04
C ILE A 201 21.59 -6.80 5.35
N PHE A 202 22.33 -7.21 6.37
CA PHE A 202 22.29 -6.56 7.68
C PHE A 202 22.83 -5.12 7.61
N ALA A 203 23.91 -4.89 6.88
CA ALA A 203 24.48 -3.56 6.68
C ALA A 203 23.47 -2.60 6.01
N ARG A 204 22.72 -3.07 4.99
CA ARG A 204 21.64 -2.27 4.36
C ARG A 204 20.51 -1.96 5.33
N LEU A 205 20.09 -2.94 6.13
CA LEU A 205 19.08 -2.77 7.16
C LEU A 205 19.50 -1.72 8.19
N GLU A 206 20.73 -1.80 8.70
CA GLU A 206 21.26 -0.83 9.66
C GLU A 206 21.34 0.58 9.06
N ALA A 207 21.80 0.71 7.82
CA ALA A 207 21.88 1.99 7.12
C ALA A 207 20.49 2.63 6.95
N LYS A 208 19.49 1.86 6.49
CA LYS A 208 18.10 2.35 6.35
C LYS A 208 17.47 2.70 7.69
N TRP A 209 17.68 1.87 8.71
CA TRP A 209 17.16 2.15 10.05
C TRP A 209 17.77 3.43 10.63
N ARG A 210 19.09 3.60 10.53
CA ARG A 210 19.77 4.82 10.98
C ARG A 210 19.28 6.06 10.23
N PHE A 211 19.09 5.95 8.92
CA PHE A 211 18.52 7.04 8.13
C PHE A 211 17.11 7.39 8.64
N ALA A 212 16.23 6.41 8.79
CA ALA A 212 14.87 6.64 9.27
C ALA A 212 14.83 7.24 10.68
N ASP A 213 15.68 6.78 11.61
CA ASP A 213 15.69 7.26 13.01
C ASP A 213 16.28 8.67 13.15
N THR A 214 17.20 9.08 12.27
CA THR A 214 17.94 10.34 12.43
C THR A 214 17.55 11.45 11.45
N GLN A 215 17.02 11.10 10.28
CA GLN A 215 16.74 12.06 9.20
C GLN A 215 15.26 12.31 8.97
N LEU A 216 14.38 11.39 9.36
CA LEU A 216 12.95 11.52 9.13
C LEU A 216 12.24 12.07 10.36
N SER A 217 11.29 12.98 10.11
CA SER A 217 10.33 13.39 11.14
C SER A 217 9.43 12.22 11.55
N GLN A 218 8.79 12.34 12.71
CA GLN A 218 7.82 11.34 13.20
C GLN A 218 6.70 11.07 12.18
N GLN A 219 6.21 12.13 11.53
CA GLN A 219 5.18 12.02 10.50
C GLN A 219 5.70 11.24 9.28
N GLU A 220 6.90 11.54 8.82
CA GLU A 220 7.50 10.81 7.70
C GLU A 220 7.81 9.35 8.03
N GLN A 221 8.22 9.06 9.26
CA GLN A 221 8.38 7.69 9.74
C GLN A 221 7.06 6.91 9.63
N LEU A 222 5.95 7.49 10.11
CA LEU A 222 4.63 6.89 10.01
C LEU A 222 4.19 6.71 8.55
N HIS A 223 4.35 7.74 7.70
CA HIS A 223 3.82 7.73 6.34
C HIS A 223 4.62 6.86 5.37
N LYS A 224 5.95 6.79 5.53
CA LYS A 224 6.86 6.21 4.53
C LYS A 224 7.57 4.94 5.00
N VAL A 225 7.72 4.73 6.31
CA VAL A 225 8.56 3.64 6.84
C VAL A 225 7.75 2.58 7.56
N VAL A 226 6.81 2.99 8.42
CA VAL A 226 6.01 2.05 9.21
C VAL A 226 5.13 1.20 8.30
N HIS A 227 5.14 -0.12 8.53
CA HIS A 227 4.27 -1.04 7.81
C HIS A 227 2.80 -0.83 8.24
N GLY A 228 2.04 -0.08 7.43
CA GLY A 228 0.64 0.30 7.70
C GLY A 228 -0.26 -0.85 8.17
N LYS A 229 -0.36 -1.96 7.41
CA LYS A 229 -1.24 -3.10 7.76
C LYS A 229 -0.95 -3.69 9.14
N TRP A 230 0.33 -3.93 9.45
CA TRP A 230 0.73 -4.49 10.74
C TRP A 230 0.52 -3.50 11.88
N PHE A 231 0.93 -2.25 11.70
CA PHE A 231 0.82 -1.25 12.75
C PHE A 231 -0.64 -0.89 13.05
N TRP A 232 -1.48 -0.76 12.02
CA TRP A 232 -2.92 -0.60 12.16
C TRP A 232 -3.51 -1.73 13.01
N LYS A 233 -3.33 -2.98 12.57
CA LYS A 233 -4.00 -4.14 13.18
C LYS A 233 -3.47 -4.49 14.57
N ARG A 234 -2.17 -4.37 14.79
CA ARG A 234 -1.50 -4.81 16.03
C ARG A 234 -1.38 -3.72 17.08
N HIS A 235 -1.58 -2.46 16.72
CA HIS A 235 -1.40 -1.35 17.66
C HIS A 235 -2.54 -0.35 17.60
N VAL A 236 -2.74 0.33 16.47
CA VAL A 236 -3.72 1.44 16.37
C VAL A 236 -5.13 0.96 16.69
N LEU A 237 -5.57 -0.15 16.09
CA LEU A 237 -6.87 -0.75 16.34
C LEU A 237 -7.05 -1.10 17.83
N GLN A 238 -6.02 -1.66 18.47
CA GLN A 238 -6.08 -2.02 19.90
C GLN A 238 -6.19 -0.78 20.78
N VAL A 239 -5.49 0.30 20.44
CA VAL A 239 -5.60 1.59 21.14
C VAL A 239 -7.00 2.16 20.99
N LEU A 240 -7.57 2.15 19.78
CA LEU A 240 -8.93 2.62 19.54
C LEU A 240 -9.96 1.76 20.29
N GLN A 241 -9.87 0.45 20.19
CA GLN A 241 -10.77 -0.49 20.87
C GLN A 241 -10.73 -0.34 22.39
N ARG A 242 -9.55 -0.07 22.96
CA ARG A 242 -9.42 0.20 24.40
C ARG A 242 -10.09 1.51 24.81
N LEU A 243 -9.98 2.56 24.01
CA LEU A 243 -10.47 3.90 24.37
C LEU A 243 -11.94 4.12 24.01
N LEU A 244 -12.43 3.54 22.93
CA LEU A 244 -13.74 3.81 22.34
C LEU A 244 -14.70 2.60 22.39
N GLY A 245 -14.21 1.43 22.81
CA GLY A 245 -14.99 0.21 22.90
C GLY A 245 -14.67 -0.79 21.79
N GLN A 246 -15.08 -2.04 22.02
CA GLN A 246 -14.85 -3.13 21.07
C GLN A 246 -15.79 -2.98 19.87
N GLU A 247 -15.21 -2.93 18.68
CA GLU A 247 -15.88 -2.92 17.38
C GLU A 247 -14.95 -3.63 16.38
N ASP A 248 -15.54 -4.20 15.33
CA ASP A 248 -14.80 -4.95 14.31
C ASP A 248 -13.84 -4.04 13.52
N GLU A 249 -12.73 -4.61 13.07
CA GLU A 249 -11.69 -3.90 12.30
C GLU A 249 -12.27 -3.16 11.09
N GLU A 250 -13.19 -3.82 10.37
CA GLU A 250 -13.82 -3.29 9.16
C GLU A 250 -14.69 -2.06 9.46
N GLU A 251 -15.47 -2.09 10.54
CA GLU A 251 -16.32 -0.96 10.92
C GLU A 251 -15.49 0.23 11.40
N TYR A 252 -14.42 0.02 12.18
CA TYR A 252 -13.48 1.09 12.51
C TYR A 252 -12.89 1.75 11.26
N ARG A 253 -12.42 0.95 10.30
CA ARG A 253 -11.87 1.46 9.03
C ARG A 253 -12.93 2.27 8.29
N LYS A 254 -14.13 1.73 8.11
CA LYS A 254 -15.25 2.40 7.43
C LYS A 254 -15.61 3.72 8.09
N HIS A 255 -15.69 3.74 9.42
CA HIS A 255 -15.93 4.95 10.20
C HIS A 255 -14.85 6.00 10.00
N LEU A 256 -13.57 5.61 10.03
CA LEU A 256 -12.46 6.54 9.79
C LEU A 256 -12.44 7.05 8.35
N TRP A 257 -12.53 6.17 7.35
CA TRP A 257 -12.52 6.58 5.93
C TRP A 257 -13.67 7.53 5.58
N SER A 258 -14.86 7.31 6.16
CA SER A 258 -16.01 8.20 5.94
C SER A 258 -15.78 9.61 6.47
N ARG A 259 -14.80 9.84 7.37
CA ARG A 259 -14.52 11.14 8.02
C ARG A 259 -13.12 11.69 7.77
N LEU A 260 -12.19 10.87 7.28
CA LEU A 260 -10.83 11.29 6.94
C LEU A 260 -10.85 12.42 5.90
N ASN A 261 -9.98 13.42 6.07
CA ASN A 261 -9.73 14.40 5.01
C ASN A 261 -9.00 13.72 3.84
N VAL A 262 -9.12 14.31 2.65
CA VAL A 262 -8.34 13.87 1.49
C VAL A 262 -6.85 14.06 1.81
N PRO A 263 -6.01 13.03 1.72
CA PRO A 263 -4.61 13.14 2.06
C PRO A 263 -3.90 14.18 1.19
N THR A 264 -3.05 15.00 1.79
CA THR A 264 -2.37 16.11 1.10
C THR A 264 -1.31 15.63 0.10
N ASP A 265 -0.79 14.42 0.30
CA ASP A 265 0.17 13.75 -0.57
C ASP A 265 -0.48 13.11 -1.81
N TRP A 266 -1.81 13.21 -2.00
CA TRP A 266 -2.51 12.68 -3.16
C TRP A 266 -2.51 13.58 -4.39
N SER A 267 -1.74 14.68 -4.43
CA SER A 267 -1.75 15.65 -5.54
C SER A 267 -1.70 15.00 -6.93
N ASP A 268 -0.78 14.05 -7.11
CA ASP A 268 -0.55 13.38 -8.40
C ASP A 268 -1.72 12.47 -8.77
N ILE A 269 -2.27 11.75 -7.78
CA ILE A 269 -3.45 10.89 -7.94
C ILE A 269 -4.65 11.76 -8.35
N LEU A 270 -4.90 12.84 -7.61
CA LEU A 270 -6.02 13.74 -7.85
C LEU A 270 -5.94 14.42 -9.22
N SER A 271 -4.73 14.76 -9.68
CA SER A 271 -4.55 15.36 -11.01
C SER A 271 -5.00 14.43 -12.15
N LYS A 272 -4.69 13.12 -12.06
CA LYS A 272 -5.11 12.12 -13.05
C LYS A 272 -6.59 11.78 -12.98
N LEU A 273 -7.15 11.93 -11.78
CA LEU A 273 -8.56 11.73 -11.46
C LEU A 273 -9.38 13.00 -11.56
N ALA A 274 -8.88 14.12 -12.08
CA ALA A 274 -9.74 15.29 -12.27
C ALA A 274 -10.86 14.96 -13.30
N PRO A 275 -12.13 15.30 -12.99
CA PRO A 275 -13.29 15.01 -13.86
C PRO A 275 -13.43 15.94 -15.08
#